data_AF-A0A1I3F8A4-F1
#
_entry.id   AF-A0A1I3F8A4-F1
#
_cell.length_a   1.000
_cell.length_b   1.000
_cell.length_c   1.000
_cell.angle_alpha   90.00
_cell.angle_beta   90.00
_cell.angle_gamma   90.00
#
_symmetry.space_group_name_H-M   'P 1'
#
loop_
_entity.id
_entity.type
_entity.pdbx_description
1 polymer ?
#
loop_
_entity_poly.entity_id
_entity_poly.type
_entity_poly.pdbx_seq_one_letter_code
_entity_poly.pdbx_strand_id
1 'polypeptide(L)'
;MPSFWSDLIDYRAADDLLRARAPILLVQGGRDGSAPAEAARASADLFARAGRCNLAYWELPGLDHGMVDADGGSRMGEVLALARDWLARSRAGNAPRPCMQAGAAGGAE
;
A
#
# COMPACT_ATOMS: atom_id res chain seq x y z
N MET A 1 5.23 -33.76 6.37
CA MET A 1 5.77 -32.40 6.30
C MET A 1 4.70 -31.56 5.61
N PRO A 2 4.06 -30.60 6.27
CA PRO A 2 3.25 -29.61 5.57
C PRO A 2 4.14 -28.87 4.58
N SER A 3 3.61 -28.55 3.41
CA SER A 3 4.34 -27.81 2.38
C SER A 3 4.24 -26.31 2.65
N PHE A 4 5.24 -25.52 2.27
CA PHE A 4 5.19 -24.05 2.38
C PHE A 4 3.85 -23.45 1.90
N TRP A 5 3.30 -23.96 0.80
CA TRP A 5 2.04 -23.47 0.22
C TRP A 5 0.80 -23.81 1.05
N SER A 6 0.77 -24.96 1.74
CA SER A 6 -0.36 -25.31 2.61
C SER A 6 -0.39 -24.45 3.88
N ASP A 7 0.78 -24.03 4.35
CA ASP A 7 0.89 -23.24 5.58
C ASP A 7 0.59 -21.76 5.33
N LEU A 8 0.78 -21.28 4.10
CA LEU A 8 0.50 -19.89 3.72
C LEU A 8 -0.97 -19.60 3.40
N ILE A 9 -1.80 -20.61 3.16
CA ILE A 9 -3.17 -20.36 2.65
C ILE A 9 -4.04 -19.57 3.62
N ASP A 10 -3.84 -19.77 4.92
CA ASP A 10 -4.55 -19.06 5.99
C ASP A 10 -3.73 -17.88 6.54
N TYR A 11 -2.51 -17.65 6.04
CA TYR A 11 -1.64 -16.60 6.53
C TYR A 11 -1.97 -15.25 5.88
N ARG A 12 -2.29 -14.27 6.73
CA ARG A 12 -2.60 -12.89 6.32
C ARG A 12 -1.46 -11.95 6.70
N ALA A 13 -0.57 -11.65 5.76
CA ALA A 13 0.57 -10.76 5.98
C ALA A 13 0.18 -9.36 6.55
N ALA A 14 -1.03 -8.87 6.26
CA ALA A 14 -1.54 -7.62 6.81
C ALA A 14 -1.64 -7.61 8.35
N ASP A 15 -1.85 -8.76 8.98
CA ASP A 15 -1.96 -8.87 10.44
C ASP A 15 -0.59 -8.63 11.12
N ASP A 16 0.52 -8.99 10.45
CA ASP A 16 1.87 -8.67 10.92
C ASP A 16 2.23 -7.20 10.69
N LEU A 17 1.84 -6.63 9.56
CA LEU A 17 1.97 -5.18 9.32
C LEU A 17 1.26 -4.39 10.42
N LEU A 18 0.07 -4.82 10.84
CA LEU A 18 -0.71 -4.16 11.88
C LEU A 18 0.02 -4.12 13.24
N ARG A 19 0.92 -5.07 13.52
CA ARG A 19 1.73 -5.10 14.75
C ARG A 19 2.90 -4.10 14.71
N ALA A 20 3.36 -3.71 13.52
CA ALA A 20 4.52 -2.82 13.38
C ALA A 20 4.18 -1.39 13.81
N ARG A 21 5.05 -0.75 14.62
CA ARG A 21 4.87 0.63 15.08
C ARG A 21 5.52 1.68 14.16
N ALA A 22 6.39 1.24 13.25
CA ALA A 22 7.06 2.10 12.30
C ALA A 22 6.06 2.71 11.29
N PRO A 23 6.38 3.85 10.66
CA PRO A 23 5.68 4.30 9.46
C PRO A 23 5.78 3.25 8.35
N ILE A 24 4.66 2.97 7.68
CA ILE A 24 4.55 2.01 6.58
C ILE A 24 4.08 2.76 5.35
N LEU A 25 4.73 2.50 4.22
CA LEU A 25 4.26 2.89 2.90
C LEU A 25 3.88 1.63 2.15
N LEU A 26 2.61 1.52 1.77
CA LEU A 26 2.08 0.48 0.89
C LEU A 26 1.83 1.11 -0.48
N VAL A 27 2.50 0.59 -1.51
CA VAL A 27 2.35 1.06 -2.90
C VAL A 27 1.79 -0.08 -3.74
N GLN A 28 0.79 0.21 -4.56
CA GLN A 28 0.08 -0.79 -5.36
C GLN A 28 -0.20 -0.26 -6.77
N GLY A 29 0.05 -1.08 -7.78
CA GLY A 29 -0.43 -0.83 -9.14
C GLY A 29 -1.92 -1.14 -9.26
N GLY A 30 -2.71 -0.25 -9.83
CA GLY A 30 -4.16 -0.45 -10.00
C GLY A 30 -4.51 -1.44 -11.12
N ARG A 31 -3.58 -1.70 -12.04
CA ARG A 31 -3.68 -2.71 -13.10
C ARG A 31 -2.88 -3.99 -12.79
N ASP A 32 -2.48 -4.17 -11.53
CA ASP A 32 -1.72 -5.35 -11.12
C ASP A 32 -2.58 -6.62 -11.21
N GLY A 33 -2.32 -7.42 -12.26
CA GLY A 33 -2.98 -8.71 -12.48
C GLY A 33 -2.38 -9.88 -11.69
N SER A 34 -1.23 -9.68 -11.03
CA SER A 34 -0.56 -10.71 -10.23
C SER A 34 -0.94 -10.62 -8.75
N ALA A 35 -1.11 -9.39 -8.26
CA ALA A 35 -1.55 -9.07 -6.90
C ALA A 35 -2.65 -8.00 -6.98
N PRO A 36 -3.95 -8.38 -6.93
CA PRO A 36 -5.06 -7.45 -7.11
C PRO A 36 -5.04 -6.30 -6.11
N ALA A 37 -5.36 -5.08 -6.58
CA ALA A 37 -5.32 -3.87 -5.77
C ALA A 37 -6.27 -3.93 -4.56
N GLU A 38 -7.34 -4.72 -4.65
CA GLU A 38 -8.29 -4.98 -3.59
C GLU A 38 -7.62 -5.50 -2.32
N ALA A 39 -6.57 -6.31 -2.42
CA ALA A 39 -5.84 -6.81 -1.25
C ALA A 39 -5.11 -5.68 -0.50
N ALA A 40 -4.54 -4.72 -1.24
CA ALA A 40 -3.89 -3.54 -0.66
C ALA A 40 -4.91 -2.59 -0.01
N ARG A 41 -6.05 -2.35 -0.67
CA ARG A 41 -7.18 -1.59 -0.11
C ARG A 41 -7.70 -2.23 1.17
N ALA A 42 -7.92 -3.54 1.18
CA ALA A 42 -8.37 -4.28 2.37
C ALA A 42 -7.38 -4.16 3.55
N SER A 43 -6.07 -4.10 3.25
CA SER A 43 -5.02 -3.86 4.25
C SER A 43 -5.10 -2.43 4.81
N ALA A 44 -5.32 -1.43 3.95
CA ALA A 44 -5.51 -0.04 4.39
C ALA A 44 -6.78 0.10 5.26
N ASP A 45 -7.87 -0.54 4.88
CA ASP A 45 -9.11 -0.57 5.65
C ASP A 45 -8.92 -1.25 7.02
N LEU A 46 -8.11 -2.31 7.09
CA LEU A 46 -7.76 -2.96 8.36
C LEU A 46 -7.07 -1.99 9.32
N PHE A 47 -6.13 -1.19 8.82
CA PHE A 47 -5.47 -0.15 9.61
C PHE A 47 -6.44 0.93 10.06
N ALA A 48 -7.33 1.39 9.17
CA ALA A 48 -8.35 2.38 9.50
C ALA A 48 -9.29 1.88 10.61
N ARG A 49 -9.83 0.65 10.47
CA ARG A 49 -10.70 0.01 11.47
C ARG A 49 -10.01 -0.20 12.83
N ALA A 50 -8.70 -0.42 12.83
CA ALA A 50 -7.91 -0.56 14.04
C ALA A 50 -7.48 0.79 14.66
N GLY A 51 -7.88 1.93 14.08
CA GLY A 51 -7.46 3.26 14.54
C GLY A 51 -5.95 3.52 14.34
N ARG A 52 -5.31 2.79 13.42
CA ARG A 52 -3.86 2.83 13.17
C ARG A 52 -3.54 3.78 12.03
N CYS A 53 -2.91 4.91 12.37
CA CYS A 53 -2.57 5.97 11.40
C CYS A 53 -1.15 5.85 10.80
N ASN A 54 -0.43 4.75 11.07
CA ASN A 54 0.97 4.60 10.69
C ASN A 54 1.17 3.94 9.31
N LEU A 55 0.11 3.78 8.52
CA LEU A 55 0.17 3.29 7.14
C LEU A 55 -0.29 4.39 6.16
N ALA A 56 0.55 4.66 5.17
CA ALA A 56 0.21 5.42 3.98
C ALA A 56 -0.01 4.44 2.83
N TYR A 57 -1.13 4.57 2.13
CA TYR A 57 -1.45 3.76 0.97
C TYR A 57 -1.48 4.61 -0.29
N TRP A 58 -0.69 4.21 -1.29
CA TRP A 58 -0.70 4.78 -2.63
C TRP A 58 -1.13 3.72 -3.63
N GLU A 59 -2.25 3.98 -4.27
CA GLU A 59 -2.66 3.24 -5.46
C GLU A 59 -2.27 4.05 -6.70
N LEU A 60 -1.64 3.40 -7.68
CA LEU A 60 -1.17 3.98 -8.92
C LEU A 60 -2.02 3.38 -10.06
N PRO A 61 -3.17 3.98 -10.43
CA PRO A 61 -4.21 3.29 -11.20
C PRO A 61 -3.75 2.77 -12.55
N GLY A 62 -2.83 3.47 -13.20
CA GLY A 62 -2.32 3.12 -14.54
C GLY A 62 -1.20 2.07 -14.55
N LEU A 63 -0.68 1.68 -13.39
CA LEU A 63 0.50 0.82 -13.30
C LEU A 63 0.15 -0.64 -13.01
N ASP A 64 0.89 -1.55 -13.63
CA ASP A 64 0.79 -2.99 -13.40
C ASP A 64 1.67 -3.48 -12.23
N HIS A 65 1.84 -4.79 -12.11
CA HIS A 65 2.68 -5.44 -11.10
C HIS A 65 4.13 -4.94 -11.08
N GLY A 66 4.70 -4.66 -12.26
CA GLY A 66 6.07 -4.20 -12.44
C GLY A 66 6.24 -2.69 -12.36
N MET A 67 5.18 -1.96 -11.98
CA MET A 67 5.09 -0.50 -12.11
C MET A 67 5.26 -0.03 -13.56
N VAL A 68 4.79 -0.82 -14.53
CA VAL A 68 4.79 -0.50 -15.95
C VAL A 68 3.47 0.16 -16.33
N ASP A 69 3.54 1.23 -17.12
CA ASP A 69 2.37 1.97 -17.60
C ASP A 69 1.67 1.25 -18.78
N ALA A 70 0.67 1.90 -19.37
CA ALA A 70 -0.09 1.34 -20.50
C ALA A 70 0.72 1.31 -21.81
N ASP A 71 1.76 2.15 -21.92
CA ASP A 71 2.63 2.26 -23.09
C ASP A 71 3.83 1.30 -23.02
N GLY A 72 3.94 0.51 -21.94
CA GLY A 72 5.03 -0.43 -21.70
C GLY A 72 6.26 0.22 -21.05
N GLY A 73 6.16 1.49 -20.62
CA GLY A 73 7.22 2.22 -19.93
C GLY A 73 7.29 1.85 -18.46
N SER A 74 8.49 1.50 -17.97
CA SER A 74 8.69 1.33 -16.52
C SER A 74 8.68 2.68 -15.81
N ARG A 75 7.81 2.82 -14.80
CA ARG A 75 7.74 3.99 -13.90
C ARG A 75 8.41 3.73 -12.57
N MET A 76 9.11 2.59 -12.41
CA MET A 76 9.71 2.18 -11.14
C MET A 76 10.66 3.25 -10.57
N GLY A 77 11.45 3.91 -11.42
CA GLY A 77 12.36 4.98 -10.98
C GLY A 77 11.63 6.14 -10.31
N GLU A 78 10.47 6.54 -10.83
CA GLU A 78 9.64 7.60 -10.25
C GLU A 78 8.97 7.15 -8.96
N VAL A 79 8.44 5.93 -8.94
CA VAL A 79 7.85 5.34 -7.72
C VAL A 79 8.87 5.28 -6.58
N LEU A 80 10.10 4.85 -6.88
CA LEU A 80 11.19 4.80 -5.89
C LEU A 80 11.63 6.21 -5.44
N ALA A 81 11.64 7.19 -6.34
CA ALA A 81 11.94 8.58 -5.97
C ALA A 81 10.86 9.14 -5.01
N LEU A 82 9.59 8.90 -5.28
CA LEU A 82 8.49 9.28 -4.39
C LEU A 82 8.58 8.57 -3.03
N ALA A 83 8.88 7.28 -3.03
CA ALA A 83 9.06 6.48 -1.82
C ALA A 83 10.26 6.97 -0.97
N ARG A 84 11.38 7.34 -1.61
CA ARG A 84 12.53 7.96 -0.96
C ARG A 84 12.13 9.25 -0.24
N ASP A 85 11.40 10.12 -0.92
CA ASP A 85 11.01 11.42 -0.37
C ASP A 85 10.01 11.24 0.79
N TRP A 86 9.08 10.28 0.68
CA TRP A 86 8.21 9.88 1.78
C TRP A 86 8.99 9.33 2.98
N LEU A 87 10.01 8.49 2.74
CA LEU A 87 10.84 7.93 3.79
C LEU A 87 11.61 9.04 4.53
N ALA A 88 12.18 10.00 3.80
CA ALA A 88 12.88 11.14 4.38
C ALA A 88 11.95 11.95 5.32
N ARG A 89 10.72 12.25 4.88
CA ARG A 89 9.72 12.93 5.72
C ARG A 89 9.30 12.11 6.93
N SER A 90 9.15 10.80 6.76
CA SER A 90 8.77 9.87 7.82
C SER A 90 9.81 9.80 8.94
N ARG A 91 11.10 9.79 8.58
CA ARG A 91 12.21 9.80 9.56
C ARG A 91 12.32 11.12 10.31
N ALA A 92 11.95 12.22 9.68
CA ALA A 92 11.89 13.54 10.31
C ALA A 92 10.66 13.73 11.21
N GLY A 93 9.76 12.74 11.33
CA GLY A 93 8.51 12.86 12.09
C GLY A 93 7.42 13.69 11.39
N ASN A 94 7.65 14.10 10.15
CA ASN A 94 6.79 15.00 9.37
C ASN A 94 5.96 14.27 8.29
N ALA A 95 5.86 12.95 8.36
CA ALA A 95 4.98 12.22 7.45
C ALA A 95 3.51 12.44 7.79
N PRO A 96 2.63 12.62 6.78
CA PRO A 96 1.19 12.63 6.99
C PRO A 96 0.75 11.36 7.73
N ARG A 97 -0.03 11.51 8.80
CA ARG A 97 -0.66 10.41 9.54
C ARG A 97 -2.08 10.23 9.00
N PRO A 98 -2.34 9.29 8.06
CA PRO A 98 -3.47 9.44 7.14
C PRO A 98 -4.85 9.10 7.70
N CYS A 99 -5.00 8.86 9.01
CA CYS A 99 -6.31 8.52 9.57
C CYS A 99 -7.34 9.66 9.53
N MET A 100 -6.99 10.87 9.08
CA MET A 100 -7.93 11.98 8.87
C MET A 100 -8.24 12.29 7.40
N GLN A 101 -7.92 11.42 6.43
CA GLN A 101 -8.30 11.64 5.02
C GLN A 101 -9.22 10.58 4.41
N ALA A 102 -9.83 9.71 5.22
CA ALA A 102 -10.94 8.85 4.77
C ALA A 102 -12.28 9.63 4.68
N GLY A 103 -12.26 10.78 4.01
CA GLY A 103 -13.41 11.68 3.87
C GLY A 103 -13.44 12.52 2.59
N ALA A 104 -12.61 12.20 1.59
CA ALA A 104 -12.62 12.89 0.30
C ALA A 104 -12.56 11.89 -0.88
N ALA A 105 -13.51 10.96 -0.89
CA ALA A 105 -13.95 10.28 -2.11
C ALA A 105 -15.46 10.02 -1.97
N GLY A 106 -16.21 11.11 -1.78
CA GLY A 106 -17.67 11.12 -1.78
C GLY A 106 -18.17 12.04 -2.89
N GLY A 107 -18.84 11.46 -3.87
CA GLY A 107 -19.96 12.08 -4.59
C GLY A 107 -19.63 13.01 -5.77
N ALA A 108 -20.12 12.58 -6.94
CA ALA A 108 -20.79 13.38 -7.98
C ALA A 108 -20.16 14.72 -8.40
N GLU A 109 -19.66 14.78 -9.64
CA GLU A 109 -20.40 15.18 -10.84
C GLU A 109 -19.70 14.65 -12.10
#